data_AF-A0A7C5WRV2-F1
#
_entry.id   AF-A0A7C5WRV2-F1
#
_cell.length_a   1.000
_cell.length_b   1.000
_cell.length_c   1.000
_cell.angle_alpha   90.00
_cell.angle_beta   90.00
_cell.angle_gamma   90.00
#
_symmetry.space_group_name_H-M   'P 1'
#
loop_
_entity.id
_entity.type
_entity.pdbx_description
1 polymer ?
#
loop_
_entity_poly.entity_id
_entity_poly.type
_entity_poly.pdbx_seq_one_letter_code
_entity_poly.pdbx_strand_id
1 'polypeptide(L)' 'MSITLQLKSISELLDKSFYIPSYQRGYRWTKQQVEDLLDDIWEFHQNVDDGFYCLQPIVVKENNNKWDVI' A
#
# COMPACT_ATOMS: atom_id res chain seq x y z
N MET A 1 7.72 -8.79 20.67
CA MET A 1 7.68 -8.57 19.21
C MET A 1 7.88 -7.10 18.96
N SER A 2 8.95 -6.71 18.26
CA SER A 2 9.16 -5.33 17.82
C SER A 2 8.36 -5.08 16.54
N ILE A 3 7.53 -4.04 16.53
CA ILE A 3 6.92 -3.53 15.30
C ILE A 3 8.04 -2.81 14.54
N THR A 4 8.36 -3.26 13.34
CA THR A 4 9.40 -2.65 12.49
C THR A 4 8.75 -2.11 11.23
N LEU A 5 8.83 -0.80 11.03
CA LEU A 5 8.44 -0.18 9.77
C LEU A 5 9.49 -0.50 8.71
N GLN A 6 9.05 -1.00 7.55
CA GLN A 6 9.93 -1.30 6.43
C GLN A 6 9.46 -0.57 5.19
N LEU A 7 10.37 0.16 4.55
CA LEU A 7 10.12 0.74 3.24
C LEU A 7 10.15 -0.37 2.19
N LYS A 8 9.12 -0.43 1.35
CA LYS A 8 9.02 -1.37 0.22
C LYS A 8 8.50 -0.65 -1.01
N SER A 9 9.11 -0.90 -2.16
CA SER A 9 8.52 -0.49 -3.43
C SER A 9 7.32 -1.39 -3.76
N ILE A 10 6.42 -0.90 -4.62
CA ILE A 10 5.28 -1.71 -5.08
C ILE A 10 5.78 -3.00 -5.77
N SER A 11 6.87 -2.94 -6.53
CA SER A 11 7.42 -4.11 -7.22
C SER A 11 7.86 -5.21 -6.27
N GLU A 12 8.42 -4.87 -5.09
CA GLU A 12 8.79 -5.86 -4.06
C GLU A 12 7.58 -6.57 -3.43
N LEU A 13 6.38 -6.02 -3.59
CA LEU A 13 5.15 -6.57 -3.03
C LEU A 13 4.41 -7.47 -4.02
N LEU A 14 4.72 -7.42 -5.32
CA LEU A 14 3.98 -8.14 -6.37
C LEU A 14 4.06 -9.67 -6.22
N ASP A 15 5.18 -10.19 -5.71
CA ASP A 15 5.37 -11.64 -5.48
C ASP A 15 4.81 -12.11 -4.13
N LYS A 16 4.18 -11.23 -3.35
CA LYS A 16 3.65 -11.55 -2.02
C LYS A 16 2.14 -11.77 -2.07
N SER A 17 1.67 -12.68 -1.21
CA SER A 17 0.25 -12.94 -1.03
C SER A 17 -0.27 -12.27 0.24
N PHE A 18 -1.28 -11.42 0.09
CA PHE A 18 -1.96 -10.74 1.20
C PHE A 18 -3.37 -11.30 1.38
N TYR A 19 -3.74 -11.56 2.62
CA TYR A 19 -5.08 -12.01 3.01
C TYR A 19 -5.81 -10.88 3.74
N ILE A 20 -7.02 -10.56 3.28
CA ILE A 20 -7.90 -9.56 3.89
C ILE A 20 -8.92 -10.30 4.76
N PRO A 21 -8.87 -10.19 6.10
CA PRO A 21 -9.83 -10.85 6.98
C PRO A 21 -11.26 -10.33 6.79
N SER A 22 -12.25 -11.19 7.06
CA SER A 22 -13.67 -10.86 6.87
C SER A 22 -14.19 -9.71 7.73
N TYR A 23 -13.50 -9.36 8.82
CA TYR A 23 -13.85 -8.22 9.68
C TYR A 23 -13.38 -6.87 9.13
N GLN A 24 -12.56 -6.85 8.07
CA GLN A 24 -12.13 -5.61 7.43
C GLN A 24 -13.30 -4.92 6.73
N ARG A 25 -13.25 -3.58 6.68
CA ARG A 25 -14.22 -2.82 5.91
C ARG A 25 -14.10 -3.18 4.43
N GLY A 26 -15.23 -3.49 3.79
CA GLY A 26 -15.25 -3.71 2.34
C GLY A 26 -14.76 -2.47 1.56
N TYR A 27 -14.18 -2.69 0.39
CA TYR A 27 -13.68 -1.64 -0.50
C TYR A 27 -14.76 -0.57 -0.78
N ARG A 28 -14.42 0.70 -0.58
CA ARG A 28 -15.36 1.84 -0.72
C ARG A 28 -14.91 2.90 -1.72
N TRP A 29 -13.73 2.77 -2.29
CA TRP A 29 -13.30 3.73 -3.30
C TRP A 29 -14.18 3.57 -4.53
N THR A 30 -14.66 4.71 -4.98
CA THR A 30 -15.29 4.88 -6.28
C THR A 30 -14.21 5.27 -7.28
N LYS A 31 -14.61 5.40 -8.54
CA LYS A 31 -13.74 5.88 -9.61
C LYS A 31 -13.04 7.19 -9.24
N GLN A 32 -13.73 8.12 -8.57
CA GLN A 32 -13.17 9.43 -8.23
C GLN A 32 -11.94 9.32 -7.32
N GLN A 33 -11.99 8.53 -6.24
CA GLN A 33 -10.82 8.39 -5.34
C GLN A 33 -9.63 7.71 -6.03
N VAL A 34 -9.89 6.85 -7.03
CA VAL A 34 -8.82 6.24 -7.82
C VAL A 34 -8.17 7.28 -8.74
N GLU A 35 -8.97 8.11 -9.41
CA GLU A 35 -8.47 9.20 -10.26
C GLU A 35 -7.68 10.22 -9.42
N ASP A 36 -8.22 10.67 -8.29
CA ASP A 36 -7.54 11.62 -7.39
C ASP A 36 -6.16 11.09 -6.94
N LEU A 37 -6.06 9.80 -6.57
CA LEU A 37 -4.78 9.19 -6.19
C LEU A 37 -3.77 9.19 -7.35
N LEU A 38 -4.22 8.87 -8.56
CA LEU A 38 -3.35 8.80 -9.73
C LEU A 38 -2.85 10.19 -10.13
N ASP A 39 -3.72 11.20 -10.03
CA ASP A 39 -3.37 12.59 -10.28
C ASP A 39 -2.35 13.08 -9.25
N ASP A 40 -2.52 12.79 -7.95
CA ASP A 40 -1.55 13.12 -6.90
C ASP A 40 -0.16 12.51 -7.15
N ILE A 41 -0.12 11.24 -7.56
CA ILE A 41 1.14 10.54 -7.88
C ILE A 41 1.79 11.16 -9.13
N TRP A 42 0.99 11.50 -10.14
CA TRP A 42 1.47 12.10 -11.37
C TRP A 42 2.03 13.50 -11.12
N GLU A 43 1.29 14.35 -10.41
CA GLU A 43 1.73 15.69 -10.04
C GLU A 43 3.02 15.65 -9.20
N PHE A 44 3.15 14.71 -8.27
CA PHE A 44 4.39 14.53 -7.52
C PHE A 44 5.57 14.24 -8.46
N HIS A 45 5.40 13.32 -9.41
CA HIS A 45 6.47 12.94 -10.34
C HIS A 45 6.92 14.11 -11.24
N GLN A 46 6.00 14.99 -11.60
CA GLN A 46 6.29 16.15 -12.45
C GLN A 46 7.06 17.27 -11.74
N ASN A 47 6.96 17.35 -10.40
CA ASN A 47 7.45 18.49 -9.61
C ASN A 47 8.68 18.18 -8.74
N VAL A 48 9.18 16.93 -8.74
CA VAL A 48 10.30 16.50 -7.88
C VAL A 48 11.35 15.76 -8.71
N ASP A 49 12.55 16.35 -8.82
CA ASP A 49 13.67 15.77 -9.58
C ASP A 49 14.29 14.55 -8.89
N ASP A 50 14.26 14.47 -7.56
CA ASP A 50 14.77 13.35 -6.76
C ASP A 50 13.91 13.14 -5.51
N GLY A 51 13.03 12.13 -5.54
CA GLY A 51 12.16 11.78 -4.43
C GLY A 51 11.29 10.56 -4.74
N PHE A 52 10.68 9.97 -3.71
CA PHE A 52 9.73 8.87 -3.87
C PHE A 52 8.42 9.19 -3.16
N TYR A 53 7.30 8.83 -3.79
CA TYR A 53 5.98 8.99 -3.22
C TYR A 53 5.68 7.83 -2.28
N CYS A 54 5.48 8.13 -1.00
CA CYS A 54 5.08 7.15 0.00
C CYS A 54 3.56 7.02 0.07
N LEU A 55 3.04 5.82 -0.22
CA LEU A 55 1.69 5.45 0.17
C LEU A 55 1.62 5.19 1.68
N GLN A 56 0.41 5.25 2.23
CA GLN A 56 0.19 4.96 3.65
C GLN A 56 0.70 3.57 4.03
N PRO A 57 1.26 3.40 5.24
CA PRO A 57 1.75 2.11 5.69
C PRO A 57 0.60 1.10 5.84
N ILE A 58 0.86 -0.16 5.49
CA ILE A 58 -0.05 -1.27 5.71
C ILE A 58 0.46 -2.11 6.88
N VAL A 59 -0.38 -2.34 7.88
CA VAL A 59 -0.06 -3.19 9.02
C VAL A 59 -0.38 -4.64 8.66
N VAL A 60 0.59 -5.53 8.83
CA VAL A 60 0.45 -6.94 8.48
C VAL A 60 1.00 -7.86 9.56
N LYS A 61 0.50 -9.10 9.56
CA LYS A 61 1.04 -10.21 10.34
C LYS A 61 1.47 -11.34 9.41
N GLU A 62 2.67 -11.86 9.62
CA GLU A 62 3.18 -13.01 8.86
C GLU A 62 2.47 -14.31 9.29
N ASN A 63 2.04 -15.11 8.32
CA ASN A 63 1.35 -16.39 8.52
C ASN A 63 1.65 -17.36 7.36
N ASN A 64 2.50 -18.36 7.59
CA ASN A 64 2.80 -19.45 6.63
C ASN A 64 3.06 -18.96 5.19
N ASN A 65 4.03 -18.04 5.01
CA ASN A 65 4.37 -17.38 3.74
C ASN A 65 3.29 -16.46 3.14
N LYS A 66 2.28 -16.07 3.93
CA LYS A 66 1.26 -15.08 3.59
C LYS A 66 1.28 -13.94 4.61
N TRP A 67 0.66 -12.82 4.24
CA TRP A 67 0.54 -11.65 5.08
C TRP A 67 -0.93 -11.36 5.36
N ASP A 68 -1.34 -11.52 6.62
CA ASP A 68 -2.68 -11.14 7.05
C ASP A 68 -2.70 -9.62 7.28
N VAL A 69 -3.59 -8.91 6.57
CA VAL A 69 -3.76 -7.45 6.73
C VAL A 69 -4.56 -7.16 8.00
N ILE A 70 -4.02 -6.30 8.87
CA ILE A 70 -4.60 -5.93 10.17
C ILE A 70 -5.36 -4.61 10.06
#